data_AF-A0A2R9W1T2-F1
#
_entry.id   AF-A0A2R9W1T2-F1
#
_cell.length_a   1.000
_cell.length_b   1.000
_cell.length_c   1.000
_cell.angle_alpha   90.00
_cell.angle_beta   90.00
_cell.angle_gamma   90.00
#
_symmetry.space_group_name_H-M   'P 1'
#
loop_
_entity.id
_entity.type
_entity.pdbx_description
1 polymer ?
#
loop_
_entity_poly.entity_id
_entity_poly.type
_entity_poly.pdbx_seq_one_letter_code
_entity_poly.pdbx_strand_id
1 'polypeptide(L)'
;MAHRPRWTLSQVTELFEKPLLDLLFEAQQVHRQHFDPRQVQVSTLLSIKTGACPEDCKYCPQSSRYKTGLEAERLMEVEQVLESARKAKAAGSTRFCMGAAWKNPHERDMPYLEQMVQGVKAMG
;
A
#
# COMPACT_ATOMS: atom_id res chain seq x y z
N MET A 1 -3.77 -18.42 -22.19
CA MET A 1 -4.38 -17.30 -21.45
C MET A 1 -5.10 -16.43 -22.46
N ALA A 2 -6.42 -16.31 -22.38
CA ALA A 2 -7.18 -15.48 -23.32
C ALA A 2 -6.70 -14.02 -23.21
N HIS A 3 -6.31 -13.43 -24.34
CA HIS A 3 -5.90 -12.04 -24.42
C HIS A 3 -7.11 -11.18 -24.09
N ARG A 4 -7.18 -10.63 -22.86
CA ARG A 4 -8.16 -9.59 -22.56
C ARG A 4 -7.89 -8.41 -23.48
N PRO A 5 -8.91 -7.86 -24.17
CA PRO A 5 -8.71 -6.67 -24.99
C PRO A 5 -8.16 -5.55 -24.10
N ARG A 6 -7.15 -4.83 -24.61
CA ARG A 6 -6.61 -3.67 -23.90
C ARG A 6 -7.65 -2.56 -23.95
N TRP A 7 -7.87 -1.90 -22.81
CA TRP A 7 -8.69 -0.71 -22.72
C TRP A 7 -8.12 0.40 -23.62
N THR A 8 -8.97 1.05 -24.41
CA THR A 8 -8.62 2.25 -25.14
C THR A 8 -8.81 3.48 -24.25
N LEU A 9 -8.13 4.59 -24.59
CA LEU A 9 -8.33 5.86 -23.89
C LEU A 9 -9.81 6.28 -23.92
N SER A 10 -10.47 6.14 -25.07
CA SER A 10 -11.89 6.47 -25.24
C SER A 10 -12.79 5.70 -24.27
N GLN A 11 -12.54 4.40 -24.08
CA GLN A 11 -13.33 3.58 -23.17
C GLN A 11 -13.13 3.99 -21.71
N VAL A 12 -11.91 4.38 -21.33
CA VAL A 12 -11.62 4.88 -19.98
C VAL A 12 -12.25 6.25 -19.76
N THR A 13 -12.20 7.14 -20.76
CA THR A 13 -12.85 8.46 -20.71
C THR A 13 -14.35 8.34 -20.55
N GLU A 14 -15.01 7.45 -21.30
CA GLU A 14 -16.45 7.19 -21.12
C GLU A 14 -16.80 6.75 -19.70
N LEU A 15 -16.00 5.87 -19.08
CA LEU A 15 -16.22 5.47 -17.69
C LEU A 15 -16.03 6.64 -16.71
N PHE A 16 -15.03 7.48 -16.94
CA PHE A 16 -14.74 8.64 -16.10
C PHE A 16 -15.85 9.70 -16.17
N GLU A 17 -16.47 9.88 -17.34
CA GLU A 17 -17.52 10.87 -17.59
C GLU A 17 -18.93 10.40 -17.20
N LYS A 18 -19.10 9.13 -16.80
CA LYS A 18 -20.41 8.59 -16.38
C LYS A 18 -20.97 9.33 -15.15
N PRO A 19 -22.31 9.45 -15.06
CA PRO A 19 -22.95 9.90 -13.82
C PRO A 19 -22.53 9.01 -12.65
N LEU A 20 -22.16 9.64 -11.53
CA LEU A 20 -21.56 8.95 -10.38
C LEU A 20 -22.41 7.77 -9.88
N LEU A 21 -23.73 7.93 -9.79
CA LEU A 21 -24.62 6.89 -9.27
C LEU A 21 -24.71 5.68 -10.22
N ASP A 22 -24.70 5.90 -11.52
CA ASP A 22 -24.70 4.84 -12.53
C ASP A 22 -23.37 4.08 -12.50
N LEU A 23 -22.25 4.82 -12.42
CA LEU A 23 -20.91 4.24 -12.31
C LEU A 23 -20.76 3.40 -11.03
N LEU A 24 -21.27 3.88 -9.89
CA LEU A 24 -21.25 3.14 -8.63
C LEU A 24 -22.04 1.84 -8.71
N PHE A 25 -23.23 1.87 -9.33
CA PHE A 25 -24.05 0.68 -9.50
C PHE A 25 -23.36 -0.35 -10.40
N GLU A 26 -22.82 0.08 -11.55
CA GLU A 26 -22.07 -0.77 -12.46
C GLU A 26 -20.84 -1.40 -11.78
N ALA A 27 -20.06 -0.60 -11.05
CA ALA A 27 -18.90 -1.06 -10.30
C ALA A 27 -19.27 -2.12 -9.25
N GLN A 28 -20.42 -1.95 -8.57
CA GLN A 28 -20.91 -2.93 -7.61
C GLN A 28 -21.27 -4.26 -8.28
N GLN A 29 -21.90 -4.23 -9.45
CA GLN A 29 -22.22 -5.45 -10.21
C GLN A 29 -20.94 -6.19 -10.60
N VAL A 30 -19.95 -5.47 -11.14
CA VAL A 30 -18.65 -6.06 -11.53
C VAL A 30 -17.92 -6.62 -10.31
N HIS A 31 -17.91 -5.92 -9.18
CA HIS A 31 -17.30 -6.42 -7.94
C HIS A 31 -17.94 -7.75 -7.51
N ARG A 32 -19.28 -7.84 -7.47
CA ARG A 32 -20.03 -9.04 -7.07
C ARG A 32 -19.79 -10.23 -8.00
N GLN A 33 -19.49 -9.99 -9.28
CA GLN A 33 -19.15 -11.05 -10.23
C GLN A 33 -17.77 -11.67 -9.99
N HIS A 34 -16.84 -10.93 -9.36
CA HIS A 34 -15.44 -11.35 -9.24
C HIS A 34 -14.99 -11.60 -7.80
N PHE A 35 -15.73 -11.11 -6.79
CA PHE A 35 -15.37 -11.18 -5.38
C PHE A 35 -16.58 -11.53 -4.51
N ASP A 36 -16.38 -12.23 -3.38
CA ASP A 36 -17.45 -12.45 -2.39
C ASP A 36 -17.87 -11.10 -1.80
N PRO A 37 -19.11 -10.62 -2.03
CA PRO A 37 -19.54 -9.32 -1.55
C PRO A 37 -19.68 -9.22 -0.02
N ARG A 38 -19.55 -10.34 0.70
CA ARG A 38 -19.61 -10.39 2.17
C ARG A 38 -18.21 -10.40 2.80
N GLN A 39 -17.16 -10.53 1.99
CA GLN A 39 -15.80 -10.53 2.47
C GLN A 39 -15.23 -9.11 2.48
N VAL A 40 -14.57 -8.74 3.57
CA VAL A 40 -13.79 -7.50 3.67
C VAL A 40 -12.36 -7.87 4.07
N GLN A 41 -11.37 -7.43 3.27
CA GLN A 41 -9.96 -7.61 3.60
C GLN A 41 -9.52 -6.53 4.59
N VAL A 42 -9.16 -6.92 5.81
CA VAL A 42 -8.57 -6.02 6.79
C VAL A 42 -7.06 -5.98 6.60
N SER A 43 -6.52 -4.76 6.44
CA SER A 43 -5.10 -4.51 6.25
C SER A 43 -4.57 -3.56 7.32
N THR A 44 -3.40 -3.86 7.88
CA THR A 44 -2.66 -2.91 8.72
C THR A 44 -1.50 -2.35 7.93
N LEU A 45 -1.33 -1.02 7.95
CA LEU A 45 -0.17 -0.33 7.39
C LEU A 45 0.70 0.20 8.52
N LEU A 46 1.98 -0.16 8.49
CA LEU A 46 3.02 0.34 9.40
C LEU A 46 4.01 1.20 8.62
N SER A 47 4.29 2.41 9.10
CA SER A 47 5.40 3.21 8.61
C SER A 47 6.70 2.68 9.22
N ILE A 48 7.54 2.00 8.43
CA ILE A 48 8.81 1.43 8.89
C ILE A 48 9.97 2.41 8.76
N LYS A 49 9.80 3.52 8.03
CA LYS A 49 10.70 4.68 8.00
C LYS A 49 9.93 5.92 7.60
N THR A 50 10.02 6.97 8.40
CA THR A 50 9.25 8.20 8.25
C THR A 50 10.15 9.37 7.84
N GLY A 51 9.72 10.14 6.84
CA GLY A 51 10.40 11.37 6.43
C GLY A 51 11.78 11.18 5.75
N ALA A 52 12.43 12.32 5.49
CA ALA A 52 13.73 12.40 4.82
C ALA A 52 13.77 11.73 3.43
N CYS A 53 12.65 11.71 2.70
CA CYS A 53 12.63 11.20 1.32
C CYS A 53 13.28 12.23 0.37
N PRO A 54 14.24 11.84 -0.48
CA PRO A 54 14.98 12.79 -1.34
C PRO A 54 14.16 13.33 -2.52
N GLU A 55 13.03 12.69 -2.84
CA GLU A 55 12.14 13.11 -3.93
C GLU A 55 11.50 14.47 -3.65
N ASP A 56 11.17 15.22 -4.69
CA ASP A 56 10.59 16.57 -4.65
C ASP A 56 9.08 16.57 -4.95
N CYS A 57 8.38 15.49 -4.57
CA CYS A 57 6.94 15.38 -4.76
C CYS A 57 6.20 16.44 -3.94
N LYS A 58 5.66 17.48 -4.61
CA LYS A 58 5.00 18.65 -3.98
C LYS A 58 3.84 18.32 -3.03
N TYR A 59 3.18 17.19 -3.23
CA TYR A 59 2.06 16.73 -2.41
C TYR A 59 2.50 15.86 -1.23
N CYS A 60 3.77 15.45 -1.16
CA CYS A 60 4.23 14.44 -0.21
C CYS A 60 4.86 15.09 1.03
N PRO A 61 4.29 14.90 2.23
CA PRO A 61 4.84 15.49 3.46
C PRO A 61 6.16 14.86 3.90
N GLN A 62 6.54 13.72 3.32
CA GLN A 62 7.77 12.98 3.64
C GLN A 62 9.00 13.48 2.87
N SER A 63 8.81 14.36 1.88
CA SER A 63 9.91 14.95 1.11
C SER A 63 10.78 15.82 2.00
N SER A 64 12.10 15.61 1.95
CA SER A 64 13.08 16.45 2.64
C SER A 64 13.24 17.84 2.01
N ARG A 65 12.58 18.11 0.87
CA ARG A 65 12.62 19.40 0.18
C ARG A 65 11.66 20.43 0.78
N TYR A 66 10.69 19.98 1.57
CA TYR A 66 9.65 20.83 2.14
C TYR A 66 9.64 20.75 3.67
N LYS A 67 9.43 21.88 4.34
CA LYS A 67 9.30 21.94 5.81
C LYS A 67 7.84 21.69 6.19
N THR A 68 7.52 20.45 6.54
CA THR A 68 6.14 20.02 6.86
C THR A 68 5.90 19.81 8.36
N GLY A 69 6.94 19.94 9.19
CA GLY A 69 6.87 19.62 10.63
C GLY A 69 6.85 18.11 10.93
N LEU A 70 7.03 17.27 9.91
CA LEU A 70 7.17 15.83 10.08
C LEU A 70 8.56 15.50 10.64
N GLU A 71 8.59 14.87 11.81
CA GLU A 71 9.82 14.35 12.40
C GLU A 71 10.32 13.13 11.62
N ALA A 72 11.62 13.11 11.32
CA ALA A 72 12.24 12.02 10.60
C ALA A 72 12.60 10.88 11.54
N GLU A 73 12.23 9.66 11.15
CA GLU A 73 12.55 8.45 11.88
C GLU A 73 13.41 7.53 11.03
N ARG A 74 14.31 6.80 11.69
CA ARG A 74 15.14 5.81 11.01
C ARG A 74 14.29 4.59 10.63
N LEU A 75 14.88 3.71 9.83
CA LEU A 75 14.31 2.39 9.61
C LEU A 75 14.10 1.69 10.95
N MET A 76 12.89 1.18 11.18
CA MET A 76 12.53 0.40 12.37
C MET A 76 13.36 -0.88 12.44
N GLU A 77 13.60 -1.35 13.66
CA GLU A 77 14.24 -2.65 13.88
C GLU A 77 13.33 -3.79 13.42
N VAL A 78 13.94 -4.85 12.87
CA VAL A 78 13.22 -6.03 12.35
C VAL A 78 12.24 -6.58 13.38
N GLU A 79 12.69 -6.80 14.62
CA GLU A 79 11.83 -7.34 15.68
C GLU A 79 10.64 -6.43 16.03
N GLN A 80 10.79 -5.10 15.96
CA GLN A 80 9.67 -4.18 16.19
C GLN A 80 8.61 -4.28 15.09
N VAL A 81 9.04 -4.48 13.85
CA VAL A 81 8.15 -4.71 12.70
C VAL A 81 7.44 -6.06 12.86
N LEU A 82 8.17 -7.13 13.20
CA LEU A 82 7.58 -8.45 13.40
C LEU A 82 6.59 -8.46 14.57
N GLU A 83 6.88 -7.76 15.65
CA GLU A 83 5.95 -7.62 16.77
C GLU A 83 4.68 -6.87 16.38
N SER A 84 4.81 -5.79 15.61
CA SER A 84 3.66 -5.07 15.06
C SER A 84 2.83 -5.93 14.11
N ALA A 85 3.47 -6.78 13.31
CA ALA A 85 2.80 -7.72 12.42
C ALA A 85 2.04 -8.81 13.21
N ARG A 86 2.63 -9.36 14.29
CA ARG A 86 1.94 -10.30 15.19
C ARG A 86 0.70 -9.66 15.81
N LYS A 87 0.82 -8.42 16.31
CA LYS A 87 -0.32 -7.66 16.85
C LYS A 87 -1.40 -7.42 15.81
N ALA A 88 -1.02 -7.04 14.59
CA ALA A 88 -1.95 -6.85 13.48
C ALA A 88 -2.71 -8.14 13.15
N LYS A 89 -2.00 -9.26 13.06
CA LYS A 89 -2.61 -10.58 12.82
C LYS A 89 -3.57 -10.96 13.95
N ALA A 90 -3.16 -10.78 15.21
CA ALA A 90 -4.02 -11.04 16.38
C ALA A 90 -5.28 -10.16 16.39
N ALA A 91 -5.20 -8.94 15.84
CA ALA A 91 -6.33 -8.03 15.67
C ALA A 91 -7.22 -8.38 14.45
N GLY A 92 -6.91 -9.44 13.70
CA GLY A 92 -7.70 -9.91 12.57
C GLY A 92 -7.26 -9.37 11.20
N SER A 93 -6.12 -8.68 11.10
CA SER A 93 -5.60 -8.25 9.81
C SER A 93 -5.12 -9.46 8.99
N THR A 94 -5.63 -9.52 7.77
CA THR A 94 -5.26 -10.52 6.74
C THR A 94 -4.13 -10.05 5.83
N ARG A 95 -3.72 -8.79 5.96
CA ARG A 95 -2.63 -8.20 5.18
C ARG A 95 -1.86 -7.20 6.03
N PHE A 96 -0.54 -7.26 5.96
CA PHE A 96 0.37 -6.32 6.61
C PHE A 96 1.18 -5.56 5.57
N CYS A 97 1.12 -4.24 5.61
CA CYS A 97 1.76 -3.34 4.66
C CYS A 97 2.85 -2.54 5.37
N MET A 98 4.01 -2.42 4.74
CA MET A 98 5.14 -1.64 5.25
C MET A 98 5.36 -0.44 4.33
N GLY A 99 5.12 0.76 4.84
CA GLY A 99 5.36 2.02 4.15
C GLY A 99 6.71 2.61 4.54
N ALA A 100 7.45 3.16 3.58
CA ALA A 100 8.78 3.70 3.85
C ALA A 100 9.02 4.97 3.01
N ALA A 101 9.62 6.00 3.60
CA ALA A 101 9.94 7.28 2.98
C ALA A 101 11.25 7.33 2.14
N TRP A 102 11.25 6.84 0.90
CA TRP A 102 12.45 6.69 0.06
C TRP A 102 12.03 6.71 -1.42
N LYS A 103 12.97 6.99 -2.32
CA LYS A 103 12.80 6.66 -3.74
C LYS A 103 12.96 5.16 -3.99
N ASN A 104 14.02 4.60 -3.43
CA ASN A 104 14.39 3.18 -3.48
C ASN A 104 15.10 2.79 -2.17
N PRO A 105 15.02 1.54 -1.73
CA PRO A 105 15.81 1.04 -0.61
C PRO A 105 17.31 1.11 -0.94
N HIS A 106 18.14 1.47 0.04
CA HIS A 106 19.59 1.41 -0.10
C HIS A 106 20.08 -0.03 0.13
N GLU A 107 21.22 -0.40 -0.48
CA GLU A 107 21.79 -1.75 -0.34
C GLU A 107 22.04 -2.16 1.11
N ARG A 108 22.51 -1.22 1.95
CA ARG A 108 22.73 -1.47 3.39
C ARG A 108 21.47 -1.84 4.15
N ASP A 109 20.31 -1.41 3.66
CA ASP A 109 19.02 -1.58 4.31
C ASP A 109 18.30 -2.86 3.81
N MET A 110 18.72 -3.39 2.65
CA MET A 110 18.11 -4.55 2.01
C MET A 110 18.09 -5.81 2.90
N PRO A 111 19.18 -6.18 3.62
CA PRO A 111 19.15 -7.35 4.49
C PRO A 111 18.06 -7.28 5.57
N TYR A 112 17.80 -6.09 6.12
CA TYR A 112 16.74 -5.91 7.12
C TYR A 112 15.35 -6.00 6.49
N LEU A 113 15.16 -5.41 5.29
CA LEU A 113 13.89 -5.49 4.56
C LEU A 113 13.55 -6.93 4.17
N GLU A 114 14.54 -7.71 3.74
CA GLU A 114 14.38 -9.13 3.45
C GLU A 114 13.95 -9.90 4.69
N GLN A 115 14.60 -9.67 5.84
CA GLN A 115 14.22 -10.30 7.11
C GLN A 115 12.79 -9.92 7.54
N MET A 116 12.41 -8.64 7.40
CA MET A 116 11.05 -8.18 7.69
C MET A 116 10.02 -8.89 6.80
N VAL A 117 10.25 -8.92 5.48
CA VAL A 117 9.33 -9.56 4.53
C VAL A 117 9.24 -11.07 4.75
N GLN A 118 10.37 -11.75 4.97
CA GLN A 118 10.41 -13.18 5.26
C GLN A 118 9.67 -13.50 6.57
N GLY A 119 9.93 -12.72 7.63
CA GLY A 119 9.30 -12.91 8.93
C GLY A 119 7.79 -12.67 8.89
N VAL A 120 7.32 -11.60 8.22
CA VAL A 120 5.89 -11.34 8.02
C VAL A 120 5.26 -12.47 7.18
N LYS A 121 5.88 -12.88 6.09
CA LYS A 121 5.38 -13.97 5.23
C LYS A 121 5.28 -15.31 5.97
N ALA A 122 6.21 -15.60 6.87
CA ALA A 122 6.18 -16.82 7.68
C ALA A 122 5.00 -16.84 8.66
N MET A 123 4.37 -15.69 8.95
CA MET A 123 3.17 -15.62 9.76
C MET A 123 1.90 -16.02 9.00
N GLY A 124 1.94 -16.21 7.68
CA GLY A 124 0.76 -16.46 6.83
C GLY A 124 0.06 -15.18 6.43
#